data_AF-A0A7S0DQI6-F1
#
_entry.id   AF-A0A7S0DQI6-F1
#
_cell.length_a   1.000
_cell.length_b   1.000
_cell.length_c   1.000
_cell.angle_alpha   90.00
_cell.angle_beta   90.00
_cell.angle_gamma   90.00
#
_symmetry.space_group_name_H-M   'P 1'
#
loop_
_entity.id
_entity.type
_entity.pdbx_description
1 polymer ?
#
loop_
_entity_poly.entity_id
_entity_poly.type
_entity_poly.pdbx_seq_one_letter_code
_entity_poly.pdbx_strand_id
1 'polypeptide(L)'
;SILGHISAGYSAGAIRAAVAITLSESKAMQIHKVLRSGRVSSLTTQDFVSALSKVSCVYKEEYKIFIDFANSVNGEKKRREIKANPEAAAEKIEGKGKGKGKGRNKN
;
A
#
# COMPACT_ATOMS: atom_id res chain seq x y z
N SER A 1 -22.18 1.15 -0.76
CA SER A 1 -22.19 0.72 0.66
C SER A 1 -21.51 1.78 1.52
N ILE A 2 -22.09 2.12 2.68
CA ILE A 2 -21.56 3.15 3.61
C ILE A 2 -20.19 2.76 4.18
N LEU A 3 -19.96 1.46 4.42
CA LEU A 3 -18.72 0.94 4.96
C LEU A 3 -17.52 1.18 4.03
N GLY A 4 -17.71 1.07 2.72
CA GLY A 4 -16.64 1.31 1.74
C GLY A 4 -16.15 2.76 1.72
N HIS A 5 -17.03 3.71 2.03
CA HIS A 5 -16.66 5.13 2.17
C HIS A 5 -15.93 5.38 3.49
N ILE A 6 -16.38 4.77 4.59
CA ILE A 6 -15.76 4.93 5.91
C ILE A 6 -14.38 4.26 5.96
N SER A 7 -14.21 3.13 5.28
CA SER A 7 -12.92 2.43 5.20
C SER A 7 -11.96 3.05 4.18
N ALA A 8 -12.35 4.10 3.46
CA ALA A 8 -11.49 4.75 2.48
C ALA A 8 -10.34 5.48 3.17
N GLY A 9 -9.11 5.00 2.98
CA GLY A 9 -7.90 5.50 3.66
C GLY A 9 -7.30 4.50 4.66
N TYR A 10 -8.03 3.45 5.01
CA TYR A 10 -7.48 2.36 5.79
C TYR A 10 -6.80 1.34 4.89
N SER A 11 -5.62 0.86 5.31
CA SER A 11 -4.95 -0.25 4.65
C SER A 11 -5.74 -1.55 4.84
N ALA A 12 -5.51 -2.55 3.98
CA ALA A 12 -6.09 -3.88 4.16
C ALA A 12 -5.73 -4.49 5.53
N GLY A 13 -4.51 -4.23 6.03
CA GLY A 13 -4.08 -4.65 7.37
C GLY A 13 -4.89 -4.00 8.48
N ALA A 14 -5.15 -2.69 8.37
CA ALA A 14 -5.96 -1.96 9.33
C ALA A 14 -7.42 -2.43 9.34
N ILE A 15 -7.99 -2.71 8.16
CA ILE A 15 -9.34 -3.29 8.03
C ILE A 15 -9.39 -4.67 8.71
N ARG A 16 -8.39 -5.55 8.49
CA ARG A 16 -8.32 -6.85 9.16
C ARG A 16 -8.23 -6.72 10.68
N ALA A 17 -7.45 -5.78 11.19
CA ALA A 17 -7.37 -5.51 12.61
C ALA A 17 -8.71 -5.02 13.18
N ALA A 18 -9.40 -4.11 12.49
CA ALA A 18 -10.72 -3.64 12.90
C ALA A 18 -11.76 -4.77 12.92
N VAL A 19 -11.74 -5.67 11.93
CA VAL A 19 -12.60 -6.88 11.93
C VAL A 19 -12.29 -7.76 13.14
N ALA A 20 -11.02 -8.02 13.43
CA ALA A 20 -10.63 -8.85 14.57
C ALA A 20 -11.07 -8.25 15.92
N ILE A 21 -10.97 -6.91 16.08
CA ILE A 21 -11.46 -6.20 17.27
C ILE A 21 -12.99 -6.30 17.36
N THR A 22 -13.67 -6.12 16.24
CA THR A 22 -15.14 -6.21 16.15
C THR A 22 -15.63 -7.62 16.56
N LEU A 23 -14.87 -8.65 16.16
CA LEU A 23 -15.14 -10.06 16.39
C LEU A 23 -14.28 -10.65 17.53
N SER A 24 -13.95 -9.86 18.55
CA SER A 24 -13.19 -10.37 19.70
C SER A 24 -13.84 -11.64 20.28
N GLU A 25 -13.02 -12.54 20.82
CA GLU A 25 -13.43 -13.87 21.28
C GLU A 25 -14.60 -13.79 22.30
N SER A 26 -14.58 -12.79 23.18
CA SER A 26 -15.66 -12.51 24.12
C SER A 26 -16.98 -12.13 23.43
N LYS A 27 -16.93 -11.26 22.40
CA LYS A 27 -18.10 -10.89 21.58
C LYS A 27 -18.60 -12.06 20.75
N ALA A 28 -17.70 -12.86 20.18
CA ALA A 28 -18.06 -14.08 19.45
C ALA A 28 -18.79 -15.09 20.35
N MET A 29 -18.29 -15.31 21.57
CA MET A 29 -18.95 -16.15 22.57
C MET A 29 -20.32 -15.62 23.00
N GLN A 30 -20.45 -14.30 23.19
CA GLN A 30 -21.75 -13.68 23.47
C GLN A 30 -22.72 -13.87 22.32
N ILE A 31 -22.31 -13.61 21.08
CA ILE A 31 -23.15 -13.82 19.89
C ILE A 31 -23.60 -15.29 19.81
N HIS A 32 -22.70 -16.25 20.02
CA HIS A 32 -23.03 -17.68 20.05
C HIS A 32 -24.03 -18.04 21.16
N LYS A 33 -23.84 -17.49 22.37
CA LYS A 33 -24.75 -17.71 23.51
C LYS A 33 -26.14 -17.11 23.23
N VAL A 34 -26.17 -15.94 22.62
CA VAL A 34 -27.41 -15.19 22.32
C VAL A 34 -28.17 -15.87 21.17
N LEU A 35 -27.49 -16.31 20.11
CA LEU A 35 -28.05 -17.15 19.04
C LEU A 35 -28.70 -18.43 19.57
N ARG A 36 -28.03 -19.12 20.50
CA ARG A 36 -28.59 -20.34 21.14
C ARG A 36 -29.85 -20.04 21.97
N SER A 37 -30.02 -18.80 22.44
CA SER A 37 -31.20 -18.35 23.19
C SER A 37 -32.34 -17.79 22.29
N GLY A 38 -32.21 -17.88 20.96
CA GLY A 38 -33.21 -17.37 20.02
C GLY A 38 -33.29 -15.85 19.90
N ARG A 39 -32.38 -15.13 20.57
CA ARG A 39 -32.22 -13.68 20.44
C ARG A 39 -31.16 -13.39 19.38
N VAL A 40 -31.34 -12.34 18.60
CA VAL A 40 -30.36 -11.93 17.57
C VAL A 40 -29.49 -10.82 18.14
N SER A 41 -28.28 -11.16 18.62
CA SER A 41 -27.23 -10.15 18.79
C SER A 41 -26.60 -9.93 17.43
N SER A 42 -27.14 -9.01 16.62
CA SER A 42 -26.55 -8.70 15.33
C SER A 42 -25.33 -7.81 15.53
N LEU A 43 -24.22 -8.18 14.89
CA LEU A 43 -23.12 -7.26 14.65
C LEU A 43 -23.64 -6.09 13.82
N THR A 44 -23.49 -4.88 14.35
CA THR A 44 -23.96 -3.68 13.68
C THR A 44 -22.82 -3.01 12.93
N THR A 45 -23.17 -2.16 11.96
CA THR A 45 -22.22 -1.29 11.29
C THR A 45 -21.47 -0.40 12.30
N GLN A 46 -22.13 0.04 13.37
CA GLN A 46 -21.51 0.87 14.42
C GLN A 46 -20.40 0.12 15.18
N ASP A 47 -20.55 -1.19 15.41
CA ASP A 47 -19.50 -1.99 16.04
C ASP A 47 -18.21 -1.96 15.22
N PHE A 48 -18.34 -2.10 13.90
CA PHE A 48 -17.20 -2.05 12.98
C PHE A 48 -16.59 -0.65 12.91
N VAL A 49 -17.42 0.40 12.81
CA VAL A 49 -16.93 1.79 12.77
C VAL A 49 -16.19 2.16 14.06
N SER A 50 -16.70 1.73 15.22
CA SER A 50 -16.04 1.92 16.51
C SER A 50 -14.72 1.15 16.64
N ALA A 51 -14.61 -0.03 16.01
CA ALA A 51 -13.35 -0.75 15.95
C ALA A 51 -12.36 -0.07 15.01
N LEU A 52 -12.83 0.40 13.85
CA LEU A 52 -12.02 1.06 12.83
C LEU A 52 -11.40 2.37 13.36
N SER A 53 -12.11 3.12 14.21
CA SER A 53 -11.59 4.35 14.82
C SER A 53 -10.44 4.11 15.81
N LYS A 54 -10.23 2.87 16.26
CA LYS A 54 -9.13 2.49 17.17
C LYS A 54 -7.88 2.03 16.42
N VAL A 55 -7.97 1.86 15.11
CA VAL A 55 -6.86 1.41 14.26
C VAL A 55 -6.27 2.62 13.54
N SER A 56 -4.96 2.64 13.37
CA SER A 56 -4.27 3.71 12.65
C SER A 56 -4.76 3.79 11.19
N CYS A 57 -5.16 4.98 10.79
CA CYS A 57 -5.41 5.33 9.40
C CYS A 57 -4.09 5.77 8.77
N VAL A 58 -3.84 5.38 7.51
CA VAL A 58 -2.71 5.95 6.76
C VAL A 58 -3.26 7.16 6.03
N TYR A 59 -2.82 8.35 6.42
CA TYR A 59 -3.27 9.56 5.76
C TYR A 59 -2.71 9.63 4.34
N LYS A 60 -3.49 10.20 3.41
CA LYS A 60 -3.11 10.31 1.99
C LYS A 60 -1.74 10.98 1.79
N GLU A 61 -1.36 11.89 2.69
CA GLU A 61 -0.09 12.61 2.68
C GLU A 61 1.09 11.70 3.02
N GLU A 62 0.96 10.86 4.05
CA GLU A 62 1.99 9.90 4.45
C GLU A 62 2.22 8.85 3.36
N TYR A 63 1.13 8.40 2.73
CA TYR A 63 1.21 7.49 1.59
C TYR A 63 1.92 8.12 0.38
N LYS A 64 1.68 9.41 0.12
CA LYS A 64 2.37 10.15 -0.94
C LYS A 64 3.87 10.26 -0.67
N ILE A 65 4.26 10.60 0.57
CA ILE A 65 5.67 10.65 1.00
C ILE A 65 6.33 9.28 0.80
N PHE A 66 5.66 8.20 1.19
CA PHE A 66 6.15 6.84 1.00
C PHE A 66 6.34 6.49 -0.48
N ILE A 67 5.37 6.81 -1.34
CA ILE A 67 5.48 6.57 -2.78
C ILE A 67 6.63 7.38 -3.38
N ASP A 68 6.77 8.65 -3.02
CA ASP A 68 7.85 9.51 -3.52
C ASP A 68 9.23 8.97 -3.10
N PHE A 69 9.36 8.51 -1.85
CA PHE A 69 10.55 7.82 -1.38
C PHE A 69 10.81 6.52 -2.15
N ALA A 70 9.83 5.63 -2.27
CA ALA A 70 9.98 4.35 -2.96
C ALA A 70 10.38 4.56 -4.44
N ASN A 71 9.77 5.53 -5.12
CA ASN A 71 10.11 5.89 -6.50
C ASN A 71 11.54 6.44 -6.64
N SER A 72 12.03 7.15 -5.62
CA SER A 72 13.42 7.65 -5.57
C SER A 72 14.44 6.52 -5.45
N VAL A 73 14.13 5.47 -4.66
CA VAL A 73 15.02 4.35 -4.38
C VAL A 73 15.01 3.34 -5.53
N ASN A 74 13.83 3.01 -6.05
CA ASN A 74 13.66 1.97 -7.08
C ASN A 74 14.15 2.41 -8.47
N GLY A 75 14.54 3.68 -8.62
CA GLY A 75 14.97 4.26 -9.89
C GLY A 75 13.86 4.32 -10.94
N GLU A 76 12.61 4.06 -10.55
CA GLU A 76 11.46 4.06 -11.47
C GLU A 76 11.23 5.46 -12.05
N LYS A 77 11.44 6.50 -11.23
CA LYS A 77 11.39 7.90 -11.68
C LYS A 77 12.42 8.17 -12.78
N LYS A 78 13.67 7.71 -12.59
CA LYS A 78 14.73 7.81 -13.62
C LYS A 78 14.41 7.00 -14.87
N ARG A 79 13.84 5.80 -14.75
CA ARG A 79 13.42 5.00 -15.93
C ARG A 79 12.29 5.66 -16.71
N ARG A 80 11.30 6.24 -16.02
CA ARG A 80 10.20 6.97 -16.67
C ARG A 80 10.71 8.23 -17.37
N GLU A 81 11.63 8.97 -16.76
CA GLU A 81 12.28 10.14 -17.36
C GLU A 81 13.08 9.78 -18.63
N ILE A 82 13.87 8.71 -18.59
CA ILE A 82 14.61 8.21 -19.78
C ILE A 82 13.65 7.74 -20.90
N LYS A 83 12.53 7.10 -20.53
CA LYS A 83 11.54 6.64 -21.51
C LYS A 83 10.71 7.79 -22.10
N ALA A 84 10.48 8.84 -21.33
CA ALA A 84 9.75 10.04 -21.78
C ALA A 84 10.63 11.01 -22.58
N ASN A 85 11.95 11.01 -22.35
CA ASN A 85 12.87 11.91 -23.05
C ASN A 85 14.21 11.18 -23.37
N PRO A 86 14.23 10.33 -24.41
CA PRO A 86 15.40 9.49 -24.72
C PRO A 86 16.64 10.29 -25.13
N GLU A 87 16.48 11.50 -25.67
CA GLU A 87 17.58 12.35 -26.13
C GLU A 87 18.41 12.95 -24.97
N ALA A 88 17.81 13.21 -23.81
CA ALA A 88 18.51 13.73 -22.62
C ALA A 88 19.33 12.67 -21.86
N ALA A 89 19.14 11.38 -22.16
CA ALA A 89 19.85 10.28 -21.51
C ALA A 89 21.24 10.01 -22.12
N ALA A 90 21.47 10.44 -23.37
CA ALA A 90 22.75 10.26 -24.05
C ALA A 90 23.84 11.22 -23.54
N GLU A 91 23.48 12.45 -23.17
CA GLU A 91 24.45 13.47 -22.73
C GLU A 91 25.08 13.20 -21.35
N LYS A 92 24.50 12.33 -20.50
CA LYS A 92 25.08 12.00 -19.19
C LYS A 92 26.04 10.80 -19.20
N ILE A 93 26.23 10.13 -20.34
CA ILE A 93 27.12 8.96 -20.47
C ILE A 93 28.47 9.32 -21.13
N GLU A 94 28.64 10.53 -21.69
CA GLU A 94 29.95 11.01 -22.15
C GLU A 94 30.80 11.56 -20.99
N GLY A 95 31.30 10.66 -20.14
CA GLY A 95 32.07 11.10 -18.98
C GLY A 95 32.77 10.02 -18.19
N LYS A 96 33.51 9.10 -18.87
CA LYS A 96 34.76 8.43 -18.41
C LYS A 96 34.92 7.05 -19.08
N GLY A 97 35.86 6.95 -20.02
CA GLY A 97 36.30 5.65 -20.52
C GLY A 97 37.06 5.71 -21.85
N LYS A 98 38.25 6.31 -21.86
CA LYS A 98 39.21 6.14 -22.96
C LYS A 98 39.62 4.66 -23.03
N GLY A 99 39.25 3.97 -24.09
CA GLY A 99 39.71 2.61 -24.41
C GLY A 99 39.76 2.39 -25.92
N LYS A 100 40.92 2.70 -26.53
CA LYS A 100 41.25 2.48 -27.94
C LYS A 100 41.24 0.97 -28.25
N GLY A 101 40.19 0.47 -28.90
CA GLY A 101 40.17 -0.84 -29.55
C GLY A 101 40.61 -0.73 -31.01
N LYS A 102 41.92 -0.83 -31.25
CA LYS A 102 42.55 -0.84 -32.59
C LYS A 102 42.24 -2.20 -33.25
N GLY A 103 41.73 -2.17 -34.48
CA GLY A 103 41.27 -3.36 -35.19
C GLY A 103 42.35 -4.30 -35.76
N ARG A 104 41.82 -5.31 -36.48
CA ARG A 104 42.46 -6.32 -37.36
C ARG A 104 43.22 -7.46 -36.68
N ASN A 105 42.70 -8.68 -36.85
CA ASN A 105 43.33 -9.59 -37.81
C ASN A 105 42.33 -10.60 -38.41
N LYS A 106 42.33 -10.69 -39.74
CA LYS A 106 41.87 -11.86 -40.49
C LYS A 106 43.15 -12.57 -40.91
N ASN A 107 43.33 -13.81 -40.45
CA ASN A 107 43.96 -14.93 -41.16
C ASN A 107 43.72 -16.19 -40.33
#